data_AF-A0A1J4VS57-F1
#
_entry.id   AF-A0A1J4VS57-F1
#
_cell.length_a   1.000
_cell.length_b   1.000
_cell.length_c   1.000
_cell.angle_alpha   90.00
_cell.angle_beta   90.00
_cell.angle_gamma   90.00
#
_symmetry.space_group_name_H-M   'P 1'
#
loop_
_entity.id
_entity.type
_entity.pdbx_description
1 polymer ?
#
loop_
_entity_poly.entity_id
_entity_poly.type
_entity_poly.pdbx_seq_one_letter_code
_entity_poly.pdbx_strand_id
1 'polypeptide(L)'
;MNEVPNILLDSLRDIVTRVVGYLPKLIAVLVIIIVGWMLSKLIKGILVRFLKLVKLDVASEKAGIKAILDKGGIPRTLSEIIGVLIYWVLILGIFMAALNTLGLAVAADLLNRIVSYIPNVIASIFVLVLGGILAGAVASIVKTAASNLNIVSSETLAKITHIVIVIFAVIIALQQLNIQVGVLAFAIQAAVAAMALALGLAFGLGGKETASKYLSKWLK
;
A
#
# COMPACT_ATOMS: atom_id res chain seq x y z
N MET A 1 -61.54 -32.54 1.45
CA MET A 1 -61.41 -31.09 1.70
C MET A 1 -60.60 -30.77 2.98
N ASN A 2 -59.66 -31.64 3.40
CA ASN A 2 -58.94 -31.49 4.69
C ASN A 2 -57.44 -31.15 4.53
N GLU A 3 -56.96 -30.85 3.32
CA GLU A 3 -55.52 -30.65 3.07
C GLU A 3 -55.08 -29.19 3.25
N VAL A 4 -55.97 -28.23 2.99
CA VAL A 4 -55.68 -26.79 3.13
C VAL A 4 -55.28 -26.36 4.55
N PRO A 5 -55.90 -26.89 5.64
CA PRO A 5 -55.50 -26.55 7.01
C PRO A 5 -54.07 -27.01 7.35
N ASN A 6 -53.65 -28.17 6.81
CA ASN A 6 -52.32 -28.72 7.11
C ASN A 6 -51.21 -27.94 6.41
N ILE A 7 -51.43 -27.47 5.18
CA ILE A 7 -50.42 -26.68 4.43
C ILE A 7 -50.12 -25.35 5.14
N LEU A 8 -51.13 -24.72 5.75
CA LEU A 8 -50.95 -23.49 6.53
C LEU A 8 -50.22 -23.75 7.85
N LEU A 9 -50.57 -24.82 8.55
CA LEU A 9 -49.88 -25.21 9.80
C LEU A 9 -48.43 -25.63 9.54
N ASP A 10 -48.17 -26.33 8.45
CA ASP A 10 -46.83 -26.73 8.04
C ASP A 10 -45.99 -25.50 7.64
N SER A 11 -46.58 -24.54 6.91
CA SER A 11 -45.92 -23.27 6.57
C SER A 11 -45.58 -22.44 7.83
N LEU A 12 -46.50 -22.35 8.79
CA LEU A 12 -46.27 -21.66 10.06
C LEU A 12 -45.20 -22.37 10.89
N ARG A 13 -45.21 -23.71 10.94
CA ARG A 13 -44.19 -24.50 11.62
C ARG A 13 -42.83 -24.33 10.98
N ASP A 14 -42.75 -24.24 9.66
CA ASP A 14 -41.51 -23.98 8.93
C ASP A 14 -40.93 -22.60 9.26
N ILE A 15 -41.77 -21.57 9.31
CA ILE A 15 -41.35 -20.20 9.69
C ILE A 15 -40.83 -20.19 11.14
N VAL A 16 -41.57 -20.80 12.08
CA VAL A 16 -41.16 -20.88 13.49
C VAL A 16 -39.83 -21.63 13.62
N THR A 17 -39.67 -22.76 12.92
CA THR A 17 -38.44 -23.56 12.95
C THR A 17 -37.25 -22.78 12.40
N ARG A 18 -37.45 -22.01 11.32
CA ARG A 18 -36.43 -21.10 10.77
C ARG A 18 -36.07 -20.00 11.77
N VAL A 19 -37.05 -19.32 12.36
CA VAL A 19 -36.83 -18.24 13.35
C VAL A 19 -36.08 -18.75 14.58
N VAL A 20 -36.49 -19.89 15.15
CA VAL A 20 -35.81 -20.52 16.29
C VAL A 20 -34.39 -20.95 15.90
N GLY A 21 -34.19 -21.42 14.66
CA GLY A 21 -32.87 -21.74 14.11
C GLY A 21 -31.91 -20.54 13.95
N TYR A 22 -32.42 -19.31 13.91
CA TYR A 22 -31.60 -18.10 13.86
C TYR A 22 -31.17 -17.60 15.24
N LEU A 23 -31.88 -17.93 16.32
CA LEU A 23 -31.53 -17.49 17.68
C LEU A 23 -30.09 -17.88 18.08
N PRO A 24 -29.65 -19.14 17.91
CA PRO A 24 -28.26 -19.53 18.19
C PRO A 24 -27.23 -18.75 17.36
N LYS A 25 -27.55 -18.44 16.10
CA LYS A 25 -26.68 -17.65 15.21
C LYS A 25 -26.54 -16.21 15.71
N LEU A 26 -27.62 -15.60 16.20
CA LEU A 26 -27.57 -14.26 16.77
C LEU A 26 -26.68 -14.20 18.02
N ILE A 27 -26.77 -15.21 18.89
CA ILE A 27 -25.88 -15.32 20.06
C ILE A 27 -24.43 -15.48 19.62
N ALA A 28 -24.15 -16.35 18.65
CA ALA A 28 -22.80 -16.52 18.11
C ALA A 28 -22.23 -15.21 17.54
N VAL A 29 -23.03 -14.46 16.78
CA VAL A 29 -22.65 -13.14 16.23
C VAL A 29 -22.32 -12.15 17.34
N LEU A 30 -23.14 -12.07 18.40
CA LEU A 30 -22.87 -11.19 19.53
C LEU A 30 -21.54 -11.53 20.20
N VAL A 31 -21.27 -12.82 20.43
CA VAL A 31 -19.99 -13.28 21.00
C VAL A 31 -18.82 -12.91 20.09
N ILE A 32 -18.94 -13.15 18.78
CA ILE A 32 -17.91 -12.80 17.78
C ILE A 32 -17.60 -11.30 17.81
N ILE A 33 -18.63 -10.45 17.85
CA ILE A 33 -18.46 -8.98 17.87
C ILE A 33 -17.77 -8.54 19.16
N ILE A 34 -18.20 -9.04 20.31
CA ILE A 34 -17.63 -8.65 21.61
C ILE A 34 -16.16 -9.06 21.72
N VAL A 35 -15.87 -10.34 21.45
CA VAL A 35 -14.50 -10.89 21.53
C VAL A 35 -13.60 -10.22 20.50
N GLY A 36 -14.09 -10.10 19.27
CA GLY A 36 -13.37 -9.46 18.18
C GLY A 36 -13.02 -8.00 18.49
N TRP A 37 -13.98 -7.22 18.99
CA TRP A 37 -13.74 -5.81 19.32
C TRP A 37 -12.66 -5.64 20.39
N MET A 38 -12.66 -6.51 21.41
CA MET A 38 -11.65 -6.53 22.45
C MET A 38 -10.26 -6.86 21.88
N LEU A 39 -10.16 -7.91 21.05
CA LEU A 39 -8.93 -8.29 20.36
C LEU A 39 -8.41 -7.17 19.44
N SER A 40 -9.30 -6.51 18.71
CA SER A 40 -8.93 -5.45 17.76
C SER A 40 -8.30 -4.26 18.46
N LYS A 41 -8.82 -3.86 19.63
CA LYS A 41 -8.24 -2.81 20.45
C LYS A 41 -6.84 -3.19 20.97
N LEU A 42 -6.68 -4.44 21.40
CA LEU A 42 -5.40 -4.95 21.89
C LEU A 42 -4.34 -4.92 20.78
N ILE A 43 -4.67 -5.48 19.61
CA ILE A 43 -3.76 -5.53 18.46
C ILE A 43 -3.37 -4.12 18.00
N LYS A 44 -4.34 -3.19 17.91
CA LYS A 44 -4.06 -1.78 17.62
C LYS A 44 -3.02 -1.21 18.57
N GLY A 45 -3.20 -1.41 19.88
CA GLY A 45 -2.31 -0.88 20.91
C GLY A 45 -0.89 -1.42 20.77
N ILE A 46 -0.75 -2.73 20.58
CA ILE A 46 0.55 -3.40 20.38
C ILE A 46 1.22 -2.87 19.12
N LEU A 47 0.48 -2.77 18.03
CA LEU A 47 1.05 -2.39 16.75
C LEU A 47 1.50 -0.92 16.72
N VAL A 48 0.71 0.00 17.25
CA VAL A 48 1.11 1.42 17.34
C VAL A 48 2.40 1.55 18.15
N ARG A 49 2.55 0.81 19.25
CA ARG A 49 3.79 0.78 20.03
C ARG A 49 4.96 0.24 19.21
N PHE A 50 4.75 -0.86 18.48
CA PHE A 50 5.77 -1.43 17.60
C PHE A 50 6.22 -0.45 16.49
N LEU A 51 5.29 0.20 15.81
CA LEU A 51 5.60 1.17 14.75
C LEU A 51 6.37 2.39 15.29
N LYS A 52 6.01 2.85 16.50
CA LYS A 52 6.74 3.91 17.20
C LYS A 52 8.16 3.45 17.60
N LEU A 53 8.35 2.20 18.01
CA LEU A 53 9.67 1.63 18.33
C LEU A 53 10.60 1.59 17.10
N VAL A 54 10.05 1.30 15.92
CA VAL A 54 10.80 1.31 14.64
C VAL A 54 11.05 2.75 14.13
N LYS A 55 10.64 3.79 14.88
CA LYS A 55 10.79 5.21 14.53
C LYS A 55 10.16 5.58 13.19
N LEU A 56 9.05 4.93 12.83
CA LEU A 56 8.31 5.23 11.60
C LEU A 56 7.90 6.71 11.54
N ASP A 57 7.55 7.30 12.67
CA ASP A 57 7.15 8.70 12.75
C ASP A 57 8.30 9.65 12.34
N VAL A 58 9.53 9.39 12.82
CA VAL A 58 10.73 10.17 12.44
C VAL A 58 11.02 10.00 10.95
N ALA A 59 10.87 8.80 10.44
CA ALA A 59 11.04 8.51 9.03
C ALA A 59 10.03 9.28 8.15
N SER A 60 8.77 9.34 8.58
CA SER A 60 7.71 10.07 7.89
C SER A 60 7.92 11.59 7.90
N GLU A 61 8.53 12.13 8.96
CA GLU A 61 8.89 13.53 9.04
C GLU A 61 10.01 13.86 8.03
N LYS A 62 11.03 13.02 7.95
CA LYS A 62 12.11 13.15 6.95
C LYS A 62 11.60 13.01 5.51
N ALA A 63 10.59 12.19 5.29
CA ALA A 63 9.94 12.01 4.00
C ALA A 63 8.99 13.18 3.63
N GLY A 64 8.81 14.18 4.50
CA GLY A 64 7.89 15.30 4.29
C GLY A 64 6.40 14.94 4.42
N ILE A 65 6.09 13.69 4.79
CA ILE A 65 4.71 13.18 4.94
C ILE A 65 4.01 13.88 6.11
N LYS A 66 4.72 14.10 7.22
CA LYS A 66 4.16 14.81 8.39
C LYS A 66 3.65 16.21 8.04
N ALA A 67 4.38 16.96 7.22
CA ALA A 67 3.97 18.29 6.77
C ALA A 67 2.69 18.26 5.91
N ILE A 68 2.45 17.18 5.17
CA ILE A 68 1.23 16.99 4.37
C ILE A 68 0.04 16.67 5.30
N LEU A 69 0.24 15.80 6.29
CA LEU A 69 -0.79 15.45 7.28
C LEU A 69 -1.20 16.66 8.12
N ASP A 70 -0.23 17.45 8.59
CA ASP A 70 -0.46 18.65 9.38
C ASP A 70 -1.25 19.70 8.57
N LYS A 71 -0.89 19.90 7.29
CA LYS A 71 -1.66 20.77 6.36
C LYS A 71 -3.07 20.25 6.09
N GLY A 72 -3.27 18.93 6.14
CA GLY A 72 -4.58 18.30 6.01
C GLY A 72 -5.43 18.32 7.28
N GLY A 73 -4.94 18.94 8.38
CA GLY A 73 -5.66 19.01 9.64
C GLY A 73 -5.76 17.67 10.38
N ILE A 74 -4.81 16.75 10.15
CA ILE A 74 -4.77 15.43 10.80
C ILE A 74 -3.73 15.46 11.92
N PRO A 75 -4.09 15.74 13.19
CA PRO A 75 -3.16 15.81 14.32
C PRO A 75 -2.81 14.41 14.84
N ARG A 76 -2.41 13.50 13.94
CA ARG A 76 -2.04 12.12 14.29
C ARG A 76 -0.73 11.75 13.62
N THR A 77 0.06 10.98 14.35
CA THR A 77 1.29 10.40 13.80
C THR A 77 0.97 9.34 12.74
N LEU A 78 1.92 9.07 11.84
CA LEU A 78 1.72 8.05 10.81
C LEU A 78 1.49 6.66 11.42
N SER A 79 2.21 6.34 12.50
CA SER A 79 2.01 5.11 13.27
C SER A 79 0.58 4.98 13.81
N GLU A 80 -0.03 6.08 14.27
CA GLU A 80 -1.41 6.09 14.76
C GLU A 80 -2.43 5.95 13.64
N ILE A 81 -2.18 6.54 12.47
CA ILE A 81 -3.03 6.37 11.30
C ILE A 81 -3.04 4.91 10.86
N ILE A 82 -1.87 4.29 10.72
CA ILE A 82 -1.76 2.86 10.38
C ILE A 82 -2.45 2.00 11.44
N GLY A 83 -2.26 2.31 12.73
CA GLY A 83 -2.94 1.60 13.81
C GLY A 83 -4.47 1.72 13.75
N VAL A 84 -4.99 2.91 13.42
CA VAL A 84 -6.43 3.12 13.21
C VAL A 84 -6.93 2.36 11.99
N LEU A 85 -6.19 2.36 10.88
CA LEU A 85 -6.54 1.58 9.70
C LEU A 85 -6.64 0.09 10.02
N ILE A 86 -5.67 -0.46 10.76
CA ILE A 86 -5.66 -1.88 11.13
C ILE A 86 -6.76 -2.22 12.13
N TYR A 87 -7.06 -1.32 13.07
CA TYR A 87 -8.24 -1.47 13.92
C TYR A 87 -9.51 -1.60 13.09
N TRP A 88 -9.70 -0.74 12.09
CA TRP A 88 -10.86 -0.82 11.21
C TRP A 88 -10.86 -2.11 10.38
N VAL A 89 -9.72 -2.55 9.85
CA VAL A 89 -9.58 -3.85 9.16
C VAL A 89 -10.10 -4.99 10.02
N LEU A 90 -9.64 -5.05 11.28
CA LEU A 90 -10.02 -6.12 12.18
C LEU A 90 -11.52 -6.07 12.48
N ILE A 91 -12.07 -4.87 12.75
CA ILE A 91 -13.51 -4.66 12.95
C ILE A 91 -14.32 -5.09 11.74
N LEU A 92 -13.90 -4.72 10.53
CA LEU A 92 -14.56 -5.16 9.30
C LEU A 92 -14.45 -6.68 9.13
N GLY A 93 -13.31 -7.29 9.47
CA GLY A 93 -13.14 -8.75 9.51
C GLY A 93 -14.10 -9.45 10.46
N ILE A 94 -14.32 -8.88 11.64
CA ILE A 94 -15.30 -9.37 12.62
C ILE A 94 -16.72 -9.21 12.09
N PHE A 95 -17.01 -8.09 11.43
CA PHE A 95 -18.31 -7.88 10.79
C PHE A 95 -18.55 -8.85 9.63
N MET A 96 -17.53 -9.19 8.84
CA MET A 96 -17.61 -10.26 7.85
C MET A 96 -17.91 -11.61 8.48
N ALA A 97 -17.22 -11.97 9.57
CA ALA A 97 -17.48 -13.21 10.29
C ALA A 97 -18.92 -13.26 10.84
N ALA A 98 -19.43 -12.13 11.33
CA ALA A 98 -20.82 -11.99 11.74
C ALA A 98 -21.80 -12.18 10.57
N LEU A 99 -21.58 -11.50 9.44
CA LEU A 99 -22.41 -11.63 8.24
C LEU A 99 -22.41 -13.06 7.69
N ASN A 100 -21.25 -13.72 7.66
CA ASN A 100 -21.13 -15.12 7.25
C ASN A 100 -21.91 -16.06 8.19
N THR A 101 -21.85 -15.81 9.50
CA THR A 101 -22.61 -16.58 10.50
C THR A 101 -24.12 -16.43 10.31
N LEU A 102 -24.56 -15.25 9.84
CA LEU A 102 -25.96 -14.97 9.48
C LEU A 102 -26.37 -15.53 8.10
N GLY A 103 -25.41 -16.03 7.30
CA GLY A 103 -25.67 -16.51 5.94
C GLY A 103 -25.69 -15.42 4.86
N LEU A 104 -25.21 -14.21 5.17
CA LEU A 104 -25.17 -13.05 4.27
C LEU A 104 -23.89 -13.04 3.41
N ALA A 105 -23.67 -14.09 2.62
CA ALA A 105 -22.42 -14.32 1.89
C ALA A 105 -22.07 -13.19 0.90
N VAL A 106 -23.07 -12.64 0.19
CA VAL A 106 -22.84 -11.55 -0.78
C VAL A 106 -22.32 -10.28 -0.08
N ALA A 107 -22.94 -9.91 1.05
CA ALA A 107 -22.51 -8.75 1.83
C ALA A 107 -21.10 -8.95 2.42
N ALA A 108 -20.78 -10.19 2.84
CA ALA A 108 -19.45 -10.54 3.32
C ALA A 108 -18.39 -10.47 2.21
N ASP A 109 -18.69 -10.91 0.98
CA ASP A 109 -17.74 -10.81 -0.15
C ASP A 109 -17.41 -9.37 -0.52
N LEU A 110 -18.43 -8.49 -0.57
CA LEU A 110 -18.21 -7.07 -0.84
C LEU A 110 -17.31 -6.43 0.22
N LEU A 111 -17.51 -6.80 1.49
CA LEU A 111 -16.69 -6.29 2.57
C LEU A 111 -15.27 -6.87 2.52
N ASN A 112 -15.10 -8.12 2.09
CA ASN A 112 -13.80 -8.76 1.91
C ASN A 112 -12.94 -8.02 0.89
N ARG A 113 -13.54 -7.56 -0.22
CA ARG A 113 -12.84 -6.73 -1.22
C ARG A 113 -12.28 -5.45 -0.59
N ILE A 114 -13.09 -4.74 0.20
CA ILE A 114 -12.66 -3.52 0.90
C ILE A 114 -11.55 -3.84 1.91
N VAL A 115 -11.70 -4.91 2.70
CA VAL A 115 -10.72 -5.33 3.70
C VAL A 115 -9.39 -5.72 3.08
N SER A 116 -9.42 -6.46 1.97
CA SER A 116 -8.22 -6.90 1.23
C SER A 116 -7.44 -5.74 0.61
N TYR A 117 -8.08 -4.59 0.41
CA TYR A 117 -7.42 -3.37 -0.09
C TYR A 117 -6.60 -2.65 0.99
N ILE A 118 -6.96 -2.77 2.27
CA ILE A 118 -6.29 -2.01 3.32
C ILE A 118 -4.82 -2.44 3.55
N PRO A 119 -4.45 -3.74 3.51
CA PRO A 119 -3.03 -4.15 3.51
C PRO A 119 -2.19 -3.45 2.45
N ASN A 120 -2.75 -3.25 1.25
CA ASN A 120 -2.11 -2.53 0.17
C ASN A 120 -1.92 -1.05 0.49
N VAL A 121 -2.91 -0.41 1.11
CA VAL A 121 -2.79 0.98 1.61
C VAL A 121 -1.69 1.10 2.65
N ILE A 122 -1.58 0.15 3.56
CA ILE A 122 -0.53 0.15 4.59
C ILE A 122 0.84 0.00 3.91
N ALA A 123 0.98 -1.00 3.02
CA ALA A 123 2.23 -1.24 2.30
C ALA A 123 2.66 -0.02 1.45
N SER A 124 1.73 0.70 0.82
CA SER A 124 2.06 1.91 0.05
C SER A 124 2.57 3.04 0.95
N ILE A 125 1.96 3.24 2.12
CA ILE A 125 2.45 4.18 3.13
C ILE A 125 3.88 3.81 3.55
N PHE A 126 4.15 2.53 3.82
CA PHE A 126 5.50 2.06 4.15
C PHE A 126 6.51 2.35 3.04
N VAL A 127 6.16 2.07 1.78
CA VAL A 127 7.01 2.35 0.62
C VAL A 127 7.33 3.84 0.52
N LEU A 128 6.33 4.72 0.70
CA LEU A 128 6.56 6.17 0.66
C LEU A 128 7.52 6.64 1.76
N VAL A 129 7.36 6.12 2.98
CA VAL A 129 8.24 6.44 4.10
C VAL A 129 9.67 5.98 3.82
N LEU A 130 9.84 4.72 3.43
CA LEU A 130 11.15 4.15 3.12
C LEU A 130 11.80 4.86 1.92
N GLY A 131 11.04 5.12 0.87
CA GLY A 131 11.48 5.84 -0.32
C GLY A 131 11.95 7.25 0.01
N GLY A 132 11.23 7.96 0.89
CA GLY A 132 11.64 9.29 1.36
C GLY A 132 12.93 9.27 2.18
N ILE A 133 13.11 8.27 3.07
CA ILE A 133 14.38 8.10 3.80
C ILE A 133 15.53 7.85 2.82
N LEU A 134 15.33 6.92 1.88
CA LEU A 134 16.33 6.56 0.88
C LEU A 134 16.68 7.78 0.01
N ALA A 135 15.68 8.55 -0.42
CA ALA A 135 15.88 9.77 -1.19
C ALA A 135 16.78 10.76 -0.45
N GLY A 136 16.52 11.00 0.83
CA GLY A 136 17.34 11.88 1.68
C GLY A 136 18.77 11.35 1.87
N ALA A 137 18.92 10.05 2.11
CA ALA A 137 20.23 9.42 2.29
C ALA A 137 21.09 9.51 1.03
N VAL A 138 20.54 9.12 -0.12
CA VAL A 138 21.26 9.15 -1.40
C VAL A 138 21.57 10.59 -1.82
N ALA A 139 20.61 11.51 -1.68
CA ALA A 139 20.85 12.93 -1.98
C ALA A 139 21.98 13.52 -1.11
N SER A 140 22.09 13.11 0.15
CA SER A 140 23.18 13.54 1.03
C SER A 140 24.54 13.02 0.54
N ILE A 141 24.62 11.75 0.13
CA ILE A 141 25.84 11.16 -0.45
C ILE A 141 26.24 11.91 -1.73
N VAL A 142 25.28 12.17 -2.62
CA VAL A 142 25.51 12.91 -3.86
C VAL A 142 25.99 14.34 -3.56
N LYS A 143 25.39 15.01 -2.58
CA LYS A 143 25.80 16.35 -2.16
C LYS A 143 27.26 16.36 -1.71
N THR A 144 27.64 15.44 -0.82
CA THR A 144 29.01 15.34 -0.30
C THR A 144 30.00 15.03 -1.41
N ALA A 145 29.70 14.05 -2.27
CA ALA A 145 30.56 13.71 -3.40
C ALA A 145 30.75 14.88 -4.37
N ALA A 146 29.66 15.57 -4.74
CA ALA A 146 29.72 16.72 -5.64
C ALA A 146 30.46 17.92 -5.01
N SER A 147 30.32 18.13 -3.69
CA SER A 147 31.04 19.18 -2.98
C SER A 147 32.55 18.92 -2.91
N ASN A 148 32.96 17.66 -2.74
CA ASN A 148 34.37 17.26 -2.74
C ASN A 148 35.05 17.48 -4.10
N LEU A 149 34.27 17.49 -5.19
CA LEU A 149 34.73 17.71 -6.56
C LEU A 149 34.66 19.18 -7.00
N ASN A 150 34.37 20.12 -6.09
CA ASN A 150 34.18 21.55 -6.38
C ASN A 150 33.12 21.83 -7.46
N ILE A 151 32.09 20.98 -7.57
CA ILE A 151 30.98 21.22 -8.49
C ILE A 151 30.12 22.37 -7.92
N VAL A 152 30.08 23.49 -8.64
CA VAL A 152 29.39 24.75 -8.28
C VAL A 152 27.92 24.53 -7.88
N SER A 153 27.28 23.49 -8.40
CA SER A 153 25.85 23.19 -8.20
C SER A 153 25.59 21.88 -7.42
N SER A 154 26.45 21.53 -6.46
CA SER A 154 26.31 20.32 -5.62
C SER A 154 24.93 20.20 -4.95
N GLU A 155 24.34 21.32 -4.53
CA GLU A 155 23.00 21.35 -3.94
C GLU A 155 21.89 21.03 -4.95
N THR A 156 21.99 21.56 -6.17
CA THR A 156 21.01 21.30 -7.25
C THR A 156 21.05 19.84 -7.66
N LEU A 157 22.24 19.26 -7.76
CA LEU A 157 22.40 17.85 -8.13
C LEU A 157 21.76 16.93 -7.08
N ALA A 158 22.00 17.21 -5.80
CA ALA A 158 21.37 16.49 -4.70
C ALA A 158 19.83 16.63 -4.69
N LYS A 159 19.30 17.84 -4.96
CA LYS A 159 17.85 18.05 -5.08
C LYS A 159 17.24 17.25 -6.24
N ILE A 160 17.89 17.21 -7.40
CA ILE A 160 17.44 16.42 -8.54
C ILE A 160 17.42 14.93 -8.16
N THR A 161 18.48 14.41 -7.55
CA THR A 161 18.53 13.02 -7.07
C THR A 161 17.38 12.72 -6.12
N HIS A 162 17.13 13.60 -5.14
CA HIS A 162 16.03 13.45 -4.20
C HIS A 162 14.67 13.38 -4.92
N ILE A 163 14.40 14.32 -5.83
CA ILE A 163 13.15 14.38 -6.58
C ILE A 163 12.94 13.11 -7.40
N VAL A 164 13.98 12.62 -8.09
CA VAL A 164 13.90 11.40 -8.90
C VAL A 164 13.51 10.21 -8.01
N ILE A 165 14.20 9.99 -6.89
CA ILE A 165 13.92 8.84 -6.02
C ILE A 165 12.50 8.93 -5.42
N VAL A 166 12.04 10.12 -5.03
CA VAL A 166 10.67 10.31 -4.53
C VAL A 166 9.64 9.99 -5.59
N ILE A 167 9.84 10.40 -6.85
CA ILE A 167 8.94 10.06 -7.96
C ILE A 167 8.83 8.54 -8.11
N PHE A 168 9.95 7.81 -8.08
CA PHE A 168 9.95 6.35 -8.13
C PHE A 168 9.21 5.73 -6.93
N ALA A 169 9.45 6.22 -5.72
CA ALA A 169 8.76 5.74 -4.51
C ALA A 169 7.24 5.95 -4.61
N VAL A 170 6.79 7.10 -5.12
CA VAL A 170 5.38 7.39 -5.37
C VAL A 170 4.79 6.42 -6.39
N ILE A 171 5.50 6.12 -7.48
CA ILE A 171 5.03 5.15 -8.47
C ILE A 171 4.87 3.75 -7.86
N ILE A 172 5.84 3.29 -7.08
CA ILE A 172 5.77 1.98 -6.40
C ILE A 172 4.60 1.96 -5.40
N ALA A 173 4.40 3.05 -4.66
CA ALA A 173 3.26 3.19 -3.76
C ALA A 173 1.91 3.13 -4.51
N LEU A 174 1.82 3.77 -5.67
CA LEU A 174 0.63 3.71 -6.54
C LEU A 174 0.40 2.30 -7.11
N GLN A 175 1.46 1.58 -7.47
CA GLN A 175 1.39 0.16 -7.85
C GLN A 175 0.83 -0.69 -6.71
N GLN A 176 1.31 -0.47 -5.49
CA GLN A 176 0.82 -1.20 -4.31
C GLN A 176 -0.67 -0.94 -4.06
N LEU A 177 -1.15 0.29 -4.27
CA LEU A 177 -2.57 0.65 -4.19
C LEU A 177 -3.44 0.00 -5.27
N ASN A 178 -2.88 -0.85 -6.13
CA ASN A 178 -3.59 -1.51 -7.24
C ASN A 178 -4.35 -0.51 -8.14
N ILE A 179 -3.98 0.77 -8.09
CA ILE A 179 -4.41 1.75 -9.07
C ILE A 179 -3.78 1.28 -10.37
N GLN A 180 -4.59 1.08 -11.41
CA GLN A 180 -4.15 0.45 -12.65
C GLN A 180 -3.14 1.35 -13.40
N VAL A 181 -1.90 1.37 -12.90
CA VAL A 181 -0.76 2.12 -13.43
C VAL A 181 -0.04 1.34 -14.52
N GLY A 182 -0.61 0.23 -15.02
CA GLY A 182 -0.03 -0.54 -16.11
C GLY A 182 0.25 0.32 -17.35
N VAL A 183 -0.66 1.24 -17.67
CA VAL A 183 -0.50 2.20 -18.77
C VAL A 183 0.66 3.17 -18.49
N LEU A 184 0.75 3.69 -17.26
CA LEU A 184 1.81 4.62 -16.86
C LEU A 184 3.19 3.94 -16.81
N ALA A 185 3.26 2.71 -16.27
CA ALA A 185 4.47 1.92 -16.19
C ALA A 185 5.00 1.55 -17.59
N PHE A 186 4.11 1.16 -18.50
CA PHE A 186 4.46 0.91 -19.89
C PHE A 186 5.03 2.17 -20.57
N ALA A 187 4.40 3.34 -20.38
CA ALA A 187 4.87 4.59 -20.94
C ALA A 187 6.29 4.98 -20.43
N ILE A 188 6.56 4.79 -19.13
CA ILE A 188 7.87 5.07 -18.54
C ILE A 188 8.92 4.07 -19.04
N GLN A 189 8.60 2.78 -19.08
CA GLN A 189 9.52 1.75 -19.61
C GLN A 189 9.85 2.04 -21.08
N ALA A 190 8.86 2.42 -21.88
CA ALA A 190 9.08 2.83 -23.27
C ALA A 190 9.98 4.06 -23.36
N ALA A 191 9.77 5.07 -22.50
CA ALA A 191 10.61 6.27 -22.47
C ALA A 191 12.06 5.96 -22.06
N VAL A 192 12.27 5.15 -21.01
CA VAL A 192 13.60 4.73 -20.57
C VAL A 192 14.29 3.88 -21.64
N ALA A 193 13.57 2.97 -22.29
CA ALA A 193 14.09 2.17 -23.40
C ALA A 193 14.49 3.07 -24.58
N ALA A 194 13.67 4.07 -24.91
CA ALA A 194 13.98 5.04 -25.96
C ALA A 194 15.24 5.86 -25.63
N MET A 195 15.40 6.34 -24.39
CA MET A 195 16.61 7.04 -23.95
C MET A 195 17.84 6.12 -24.00
N ALA A 196 17.70 4.88 -23.53
CA ALA A 196 18.78 3.90 -23.56
C ALA A 196 19.22 3.60 -25.00
N LEU A 197 18.28 3.47 -25.94
CA LEU A 197 18.55 3.31 -27.36
C LEU A 197 19.21 4.56 -27.95
N ALA A 198 18.69 5.75 -27.64
CA ALA A 198 19.25 7.01 -28.13
C ALA A 198 20.71 7.20 -27.69
N LEU A 199 21.00 6.96 -26.40
CA LEU A 199 22.35 7.01 -25.87
C LEU A 199 23.23 5.91 -26.48
N GLY A 200 22.74 4.68 -26.55
CA GLY A 200 23.45 3.55 -27.15
C GLY A 200 23.85 3.82 -28.60
N LEU A 201 22.93 4.40 -29.40
CA LEU A 201 23.20 4.80 -30.78
C LEU A 201 24.18 5.97 -30.86
N ALA A 202 24.04 6.99 -30.02
CA ALA A 202 24.94 8.14 -29.98
C ALA A 202 26.39 7.71 -29.69
N PHE A 203 26.59 6.85 -28.68
CA PHE A 203 27.90 6.32 -28.35
C PHE A 203 28.41 5.29 -29.38
N GLY A 204 27.53 4.43 -29.91
CA GLY A 204 27.91 3.43 -30.91
C GLY A 204 28.33 4.03 -32.25
N LEU A 205 27.60 5.04 -32.73
CA LEU A 205 27.95 5.77 -33.95
C LEU A 205 29.16 6.67 -33.74
N GLY A 206 29.25 7.38 -32.61
CA GLY A 206 30.38 8.26 -32.29
C GLY A 206 31.69 7.52 -31.99
N GLY A 207 31.62 6.30 -31.45
CA GLY A 207 32.78 5.46 -31.15
C GLY A 207 33.26 4.56 -32.29
N LYS A 208 32.55 4.56 -33.43
CA LYS A 208 32.78 3.64 -34.55
C LYS A 208 34.20 3.74 -35.11
N GLU A 209 34.71 4.94 -35.34
CA GLU A 209 36.07 5.13 -35.85
C GLU A 209 37.14 4.62 -34.87
N THR A 210 36.97 4.92 -33.57
CA THR A 210 37.92 4.50 -32.53
C THR A 210 37.94 2.98 -32.41
N ALA A 211 36.77 2.33 -32.37
CA ALA A 211 36.67 0.88 -32.34
C ALA A 211 37.32 0.24 -33.58
N SER A 212 37.06 0.77 -34.78
CA SER A 212 37.66 0.29 -36.03
C SER A 212 39.19 0.38 -36.03
N LYS A 213 39.74 1.47 -35.48
CA LYS A 213 41.19 1.72 -35.42
C LYS A 213 41.92 0.77 -34.46
N TYR A 214 41.28 0.37 -33.35
CA TYR A 214 41.84 -0.62 -32.43
C TYR A 214 41.71 -2.06 -32.97
N LEU A 215 40.57 -2.39 -33.58
CA LEU A 215 40.34 -3.72 -34.13
C LEU A 215 41.31 -4.03 -35.28
N SER A 216 41.53 -3.07 -36.17
CA SER A 216 42.48 -3.19 -37.29
C SER A 216 43.95 -3.29 -36.85
N LYS A 217 44.29 -2.75 -35.67
CA LYS A 217 45.62 -2.87 -35.08
C LYS A 217 45.86 -4.23 -34.41
N TRP A 218 44.79 -4.89 -33.96
CA TRP A 218 44.84 -6.22 -33.33
C TRP A 218 44.73 -7.37 -34.35
N LEU A 219 44.17 -7.12 -35.52
CA LEU A 219 44.03 -8.08 -36.62
C LEU A 219 45.24 -8.10 -37.59
N LYS A 220 46.31 -7.38 -37.28
CA LYS A 220 47.62 -7.44 -37.94
C LYS A 220 48.62 -8.11 -37.01
#